data_AF-A0A813Q723-F1
#
_entry.id   AF-A0A813Q723-F1
#
_cell.length_a   1.000
_cell.length_b   1.000
_cell.length_c   1.000
_cell.angle_alpha   90.00
_cell.angle_beta   90.00
_cell.angle_gamma   90.00
#
_symmetry.space_group_name_H-M   'P 1'
#
loop_
_entity.id
_entity.type
_entity.pdbx_description
1 polymer ?
#
loop_
_entity_poly.entity_id
_entity_poly.type
_entity_poly.pdbx_seq_one_letter_code
_entity_poly.pdbx_strand_id
1 'polypeptide(L)'
;MKIFLKILVGLISFVFIIYIFFNPQIKAFTRPYLQLKNIVDFSITNSYSSKNHHHHQSTVNNLGLQTSNSSNNTVNYNVSENYVLLATNIDEENKLFYFFYLPIVVESWRRLGFEPVILVISSKEDNLDDLKNVKNATRITLKYLKKLNTSLVLVKSEKKFGVMTSMISRLFVGAIDFLKDEDFIITSDSDLIPIKKSYYEINDREAVCVWNAFCCGQFKHLNRTFNMYPMGHIGMKKKHWRGVIELNSTLEINTKAVADLLRASFDQSVVKEDKQIARGDRTWYADQVILSSKIEIYVNDKSKAKISKKNYQGTRLDRIHSIIIISQSYAAIIFDKLDDNKQQILLLDDLKNIIELQANEFTNLDETTIETETNTEVVSTAITATTIQITSAQTTSQAKTQSTKNQTNTAFKLKYFSCLFEIVFSLILFTYNMSG
;
A
#
# COMPACT_ATOMS: atom_id res chain seq x y z
N MET A 1 35.13 -12.00 -28.38
CA MET A 1 35.17 -11.19 -27.14
C MET A 1 33.79 -10.94 -26.53
N LYS A 2 32.93 -10.03 -27.04
CA LYS A 2 31.67 -9.63 -26.36
C LYS A 2 30.72 -10.77 -25.93
N ILE A 3 30.61 -11.86 -26.68
CA ILE A 3 29.80 -13.05 -26.30
C ILE A 3 30.39 -13.77 -25.08
N PHE A 4 31.72 -13.96 -25.04
CA PHE A 4 32.44 -14.63 -23.96
C PHE A 4 32.27 -13.88 -22.63
N LEU A 5 32.32 -12.54 -22.66
CA LEU A 5 32.10 -11.71 -21.46
C LEU A 5 30.69 -11.88 -20.89
N LYS A 6 29.65 -11.97 -21.74
CA LYS A 6 28.27 -12.24 -21.29
C LYS A 6 28.12 -13.62 -20.63
N ILE A 7 28.80 -14.64 -21.17
CA ILE A 7 28.80 -16.00 -20.59
C ILE A 7 29.52 -16.01 -19.24
N LEU A 8 30.66 -15.32 -19.13
CA LEU A 8 31.45 -15.23 -17.90
C LEU A 8 30.68 -14.53 -16.77
N VAL A 9 30.03 -13.41 -17.04
CA VAL A 9 29.19 -12.70 -16.05
C VAL A 9 28.04 -13.59 -15.57
N GLY A 10 27.35 -14.29 -16.48
CA GLY A 10 26.27 -15.21 -16.12
C GLY A 10 26.72 -16.36 -15.21
N LEU A 11 27.91 -16.92 -15.45
CA LEU A 11 28.50 -17.95 -14.59
C LEU A 11 28.85 -17.42 -13.19
N ILE A 12 29.43 -16.22 -13.09
CA ILE A 12 29.79 -15.60 -11.80
C ILE A 12 28.52 -15.35 -10.96
N SER A 13 27.47 -14.76 -11.54
CA SER A 13 26.20 -14.53 -10.85
C SER A 13 25.56 -15.85 -10.36
N PHE A 14 25.61 -16.90 -11.18
CA PHE A 14 25.06 -18.22 -10.81
C PHE A 14 25.79 -18.84 -9.61
N VAL A 15 27.12 -18.80 -9.59
CA VAL A 15 27.93 -19.30 -8.47
C VAL A 15 27.67 -18.51 -7.17
N PHE A 16 27.51 -17.18 -7.27
CA PHE A 16 27.26 -16.33 -6.10
C PHE A 16 25.89 -16.59 -5.46
N ILE A 17 24.85 -16.82 -6.28
CA ILE A 17 23.51 -17.21 -5.79
C ILE A 17 23.57 -18.54 -5.03
N ILE A 18 24.29 -19.54 -5.56
CA ILE A 18 24.49 -20.83 -4.88
C ILE A 18 25.21 -20.62 -3.53
N TYR A 19 26.28 -19.82 -3.50
CA TYR A 19 27.03 -19.57 -2.27
C TYR A 19 26.17 -18.99 -1.13
N ILE A 20 25.30 -18.02 -1.44
CA ILE A 20 24.39 -17.41 -0.45
C ILE A 20 23.38 -18.44 0.09
N PHE A 21 22.81 -19.30 -0.77
CA PHE A 21 21.78 -20.25 -0.35
C PHE A 21 22.31 -21.40 0.54
N PHE A 22 23.61 -21.73 0.45
CA PHE A 22 24.19 -22.88 1.16
C PHE A 22 25.14 -22.53 2.33
N ASN A 23 25.32 -21.25 2.69
CA ASN A 23 26.15 -20.86 3.84
C ASN A 23 25.33 -20.67 5.15
N PRO A 24 25.45 -21.56 6.16
CA PRO A 24 24.61 -21.53 7.35
C PRO A 24 25.00 -20.48 8.41
N GLN A 25 26.19 -19.87 8.33
CA GLN A 25 26.76 -19.01 9.38
C GLN A 25 25.96 -17.72 9.64
N ILE A 26 25.17 -17.26 8.67
CA ILE A 26 24.51 -15.94 8.70
C ILE A 26 23.29 -15.89 9.66
N LYS A 27 22.86 -17.03 10.23
CA LYS A 27 21.57 -17.13 10.96
C LYS A 27 21.59 -16.79 12.46
N ALA A 28 22.73 -16.51 13.09
CA ALA A 28 22.85 -16.51 14.56
C ALA A 28 23.46 -15.22 15.17
N PHE A 29 22.63 -14.21 15.45
CA PHE A 29 22.94 -13.18 16.47
C PHE A 29 21.67 -12.59 17.11
N THR A 30 21.51 -12.73 18.44
CA THR A 30 20.27 -12.37 19.16
C THR A 30 20.48 -11.88 20.60
N ARG A 31 20.24 -10.57 20.86
CA ARG A 31 19.75 -9.96 22.14
C ARG A 31 20.63 -10.16 23.43
N PRO A 32 20.32 -9.57 24.63
CA PRO A 32 19.17 -8.76 25.11
C PRO A 32 19.60 -7.30 25.55
N TYR A 33 19.20 -6.57 26.63
CA TYR A 33 18.36 -6.79 27.83
C TYR A 33 17.95 -5.48 28.59
N LEU A 34 16.65 -5.23 28.83
CA LEU A 34 16.05 -4.39 29.93
C LEU A 34 16.53 -2.90 30.07
N GLN A 35 16.27 -2.04 31.11
CA GLN A 35 15.53 -2.10 32.42
C GLN A 35 15.05 -0.65 32.87
N LEU A 36 13.86 -0.51 33.51
CA LEU A 36 13.42 0.56 34.49
C LEU A 36 13.43 2.09 34.08
N LYS A 37 12.65 3.06 34.65
CA LYS A 37 11.45 3.14 35.55
C LYS A 37 10.73 4.53 35.46
N ASN A 38 9.49 4.64 35.97
CA ASN A 38 8.68 5.85 36.34
C ASN A 38 8.34 6.86 35.21
N ILE A 39 7.12 7.38 34.95
CA ILE A 39 5.94 7.86 35.74
C ILE A 39 6.05 9.32 36.23
N VAL A 40 5.30 10.22 35.57
CA VAL A 40 4.54 11.38 36.12
C VAL A 40 3.35 11.63 35.17
N ASP A 41 2.15 11.89 35.71
CA ASP A 41 0.96 12.30 34.93
C ASP A 41 0.83 13.84 34.83
N PHE A 42 0.33 14.35 33.70
CA PHE A 42 -0.24 15.69 33.64
C PHE A 42 -1.32 15.80 32.55
N SER A 43 -2.39 16.54 32.85
CA SER A 43 -3.56 16.73 31.97
C SER A 43 -3.66 18.19 31.51
N ILE A 44 -3.96 18.40 30.22
CA ILE A 44 -4.26 19.72 29.63
C ILE A 44 -5.48 19.59 28.73
N THR A 45 -6.31 20.62 28.72
CA THR A 45 -7.60 20.69 28.02
C THR A 45 -7.48 21.12 26.55
N ASN A 46 -8.40 20.61 25.72
CA ASN A 46 -8.50 20.96 24.30
C ASN A 46 -9.15 22.33 24.06
N SER A 47 -8.80 22.96 22.95
CA SER A 47 -9.81 23.48 22.01
C SER A 47 -9.20 23.64 20.61
N TYR A 48 -9.91 23.24 19.55
CA TYR A 48 -9.84 23.89 18.24
C TYR A 48 -11.09 23.58 17.38
N SER A 49 -11.27 24.36 16.31
CA SER A 49 -12.49 24.41 15.48
C SER A 49 -12.38 23.59 14.18
N SER A 50 -13.53 23.13 13.67
CA SER A 50 -13.65 22.33 12.42
C SER A 50 -14.41 23.08 11.34
N LYS A 51 -14.07 22.85 10.06
CA LYS A 51 -14.84 23.29 8.89
C LYS A 51 -14.81 22.26 7.74
N ASN A 52 -15.99 21.68 7.50
CA ASN A 52 -16.58 21.24 6.23
C ASN A 52 -15.75 20.45 5.20
N HIS A 53 -16.32 19.32 4.77
CA HIS A 53 -16.08 18.69 3.46
C HIS A 53 -17.39 18.59 2.69
N HIS A 54 -17.33 18.68 1.36
CA HIS A 54 -18.49 18.50 0.48
C HIS A 54 -18.66 17.02 0.09
N HIS A 55 -19.91 16.54 0.15
CA HIS A 55 -20.28 15.17 -0.17
C HIS A 55 -20.72 15.08 -1.64
N HIS A 56 -20.09 14.22 -2.44
CA HIS A 56 -20.46 14.05 -3.85
C HIS A 56 -21.66 13.09 -3.97
N GLN A 57 -22.71 13.50 -4.68
CA GLN A 57 -23.79 12.59 -5.07
C GLN A 57 -23.39 11.84 -6.36
N SER A 58 -23.69 10.55 -6.43
CA SER A 58 -23.44 9.71 -7.60
C SER A 58 -24.64 9.71 -8.55
N THR A 59 -24.48 10.30 -9.74
CA THR A 59 -25.56 10.48 -10.71
C THR A 59 -25.92 9.16 -11.42
N VAL A 60 -27.04 8.54 -11.04
CA VAL A 60 -27.58 7.36 -11.74
C VAL A 60 -28.47 7.82 -12.90
N ASN A 61 -27.96 7.69 -14.13
CA ASN A 61 -28.70 8.03 -15.34
C ASN A 61 -29.73 6.94 -15.71
N ASN A 62 -30.96 7.06 -15.19
CA ASN A 62 -32.10 6.30 -15.69
C ASN A 62 -32.60 6.90 -17.01
N LEU A 63 -32.66 6.10 -18.08
CA LEU A 63 -33.41 6.48 -19.29
C LEU A 63 -34.91 6.53 -18.99
N GLY A 64 -35.59 7.50 -19.58
CA GLY A 64 -36.94 7.87 -19.19
C GLY A 64 -38.06 6.98 -19.75
N LEU A 65 -39.05 6.73 -18.90
CA LEU A 65 -40.42 6.36 -19.28
C LEU A 65 -41.37 7.17 -18.38
N GLN A 66 -42.15 8.09 -18.97
CA GLN A 66 -43.00 9.01 -18.23
C GLN A 66 -44.38 8.39 -17.94
N THR A 67 -44.67 8.08 -16.67
CA THR A 67 -46.03 7.80 -16.21
C THR A 67 -46.31 8.47 -14.86
N SER A 68 -47.06 9.58 -14.92
CA SER A 68 -47.97 10.13 -13.90
C SER A 68 -47.73 9.85 -12.40
N ASN A 69 -47.35 10.90 -11.66
CA ASN A 69 -47.85 11.25 -10.32
C ASN A 69 -48.20 10.10 -9.34
N SER A 70 -47.17 9.42 -8.84
CA SER A 70 -47.22 8.82 -7.50
C SER A 70 -46.43 9.71 -6.53
N SER A 71 -46.97 9.95 -5.34
CA SER A 71 -46.28 10.66 -4.25
C SER A 71 -45.21 9.78 -3.62
N ASN A 72 -44.16 9.50 -4.38
CA ASN A 72 -43.08 8.61 -3.99
C ASN A 72 -42.27 9.24 -2.85
N ASN A 73 -42.52 8.79 -1.63
CA ASN A 73 -41.54 8.85 -0.55
C ASN A 73 -40.33 8.02 -0.99
N THR A 74 -39.39 8.64 -1.69
CA THR A 74 -38.07 8.06 -1.98
C THR A 74 -37.32 7.88 -0.68
N VAL A 75 -37.54 6.74 -0.04
CA VAL A 75 -36.75 6.24 1.09
C VAL A 75 -35.31 6.21 0.59
N ASN A 76 -34.54 7.19 1.04
CA ASN A 76 -33.19 7.42 0.54
C ASN A 76 -32.26 6.42 1.25
N TYR A 77 -32.32 5.16 0.82
CA TYR A 77 -31.54 4.06 1.37
C TYR A 77 -30.06 4.42 1.28
N ASN A 78 -29.46 4.75 2.44
CA ASN A 78 -28.03 5.00 2.54
C ASN A 78 -27.30 3.71 2.15
N VAL A 79 -26.78 3.67 0.92
CA VAL A 79 -26.02 2.53 0.40
C VAL A 79 -24.77 2.39 1.27
N SER A 80 -24.66 1.25 1.95
CA SER A 80 -23.50 0.88 2.76
C SER A 80 -22.34 0.57 1.83
N GLU A 81 -21.30 1.41 1.88
CA GLU A 81 -20.17 1.32 0.96
C GLU A 81 -19.10 0.34 1.48
N ASN A 82 -18.09 0.08 0.63
CA ASN A 82 -16.93 -0.75 0.96
C ASN A 82 -15.69 0.12 0.84
N TYR A 83 -14.88 0.17 1.89
CA TYR A 83 -13.62 0.92 1.90
C TYR A 83 -12.44 0.02 2.21
N VAL A 84 -11.25 0.36 1.69
CA VAL A 84 -9.98 -0.14 2.21
C VAL A 84 -9.25 0.99 2.93
N LEU A 85 -8.77 0.74 4.15
CA LEU A 85 -7.88 1.66 4.85
C LEU A 85 -6.43 1.21 4.66
N LEU A 86 -5.64 2.07 4.03
CA LEU A 86 -4.20 1.97 3.88
C LEU A 86 -3.54 2.99 4.82
N ALA A 87 -2.30 2.74 5.24
CA ALA A 87 -1.47 3.74 5.92
C ALA A 87 -0.04 3.69 5.39
N THR A 88 0.59 4.86 5.29
CA THR A 88 1.92 4.99 4.70
C THR A 88 2.65 6.22 5.24
N ASN A 89 3.97 6.12 5.46
CA ASN A 89 4.82 7.18 5.96
C ASN A 89 5.58 7.85 4.80
N ILE A 90 5.48 9.16 4.66
CA ILE A 90 6.15 9.92 3.59
C ILE A 90 7.47 10.59 4.01
N ASP A 91 7.83 10.54 5.29
CA ASP A 91 9.03 11.20 5.81
C ASP A 91 10.31 10.36 5.68
N GLU A 92 10.18 9.03 5.59
CA GLU A 92 11.32 8.13 5.56
C GLU A 92 11.99 8.11 4.19
N GLU A 93 13.08 8.86 4.09
CA GLU A 93 13.80 9.14 2.85
C GLU A 93 14.29 7.87 2.13
N ASN A 94 14.61 6.81 2.88
CA ASN A 94 15.07 5.53 2.35
C ASN A 94 13.93 4.52 2.10
N LYS A 95 12.65 4.91 2.29
CA LYS A 95 11.48 4.01 2.16
C LYS A 95 10.37 4.55 1.24
N LEU A 96 10.66 5.59 0.47
CA LEU A 96 9.79 6.17 -0.58
C LEU A 96 9.24 5.13 -1.56
N PHE A 97 9.93 4.00 -1.73
CA PHE A 97 9.49 2.83 -2.50
C PHE A 97 8.07 2.39 -2.14
N TYR A 98 7.70 2.34 -0.86
CA TYR A 98 6.33 1.95 -0.47
C TYR A 98 5.31 2.98 -0.90
N PHE A 99 5.66 4.27 -0.83
CA PHE A 99 4.75 5.35 -1.20
C PHE A 99 4.45 5.35 -2.71
N PHE A 100 5.49 5.16 -3.52
CA PHE A 100 5.41 5.05 -4.99
C PHE A 100 4.36 4.03 -5.48
N TYR A 101 4.19 2.90 -4.79
CA TYR A 101 3.24 1.86 -5.22
C TYR A 101 1.77 2.14 -4.88
N LEU A 102 1.43 3.17 -4.08
CA LEU A 102 0.02 3.38 -3.67
C LEU A 102 -0.98 3.59 -4.83
N PRO A 103 -0.70 4.35 -5.90
CA PRO A 103 -1.59 4.48 -7.06
C PRO A 103 -2.08 3.14 -7.64
N ILE A 104 -1.21 2.14 -7.64
CA ILE A 104 -1.48 0.78 -8.12
C ILE A 104 -2.33 0.02 -7.11
N VAL A 105 -1.97 0.10 -5.83
CA VAL A 105 -2.71 -0.56 -4.74
C VAL A 105 -4.14 -0.03 -4.69
N VAL A 106 -4.32 1.29 -4.86
CA VAL A 106 -5.61 2.00 -4.98
C VAL A 106 -6.46 1.41 -6.09
N GLU A 107 -5.99 1.41 -7.34
CA GLU A 107 -6.76 0.87 -8.47
C GLU A 107 -6.98 -0.64 -8.37
N SER A 108 -6.05 -1.37 -7.77
CA SER A 108 -6.19 -2.80 -7.51
C SER A 108 -7.32 -3.11 -6.52
N TRP A 109 -7.51 -2.29 -5.47
CA TRP A 109 -8.64 -2.40 -4.54
C TRP A 109 -9.97 -1.94 -5.16
N ARG A 110 -9.97 -0.86 -5.94
CA ARG A 110 -11.15 -0.39 -6.69
C ARG A 110 -11.66 -1.42 -7.69
N ARG A 111 -10.75 -2.11 -8.39
CA ARG A 111 -11.07 -3.26 -9.27
C ARG A 111 -11.88 -4.33 -8.54
N LEU A 112 -11.62 -4.56 -7.24
CA LEU A 112 -12.38 -5.53 -6.43
C LEU A 112 -13.72 -4.97 -5.89
N GLY A 113 -13.88 -3.65 -5.85
CA GLY A 113 -15.07 -2.95 -5.35
C GLY A 113 -14.95 -2.41 -3.92
N PHE A 114 -13.76 -1.91 -3.56
CA PHE A 114 -13.46 -1.18 -2.33
C PHE A 114 -12.88 0.20 -2.68
N GLU A 115 -13.39 1.27 -2.09
CA GLU A 115 -12.85 2.62 -2.27
C GLU A 115 -11.69 2.90 -1.29
N PRO A 116 -10.51 3.37 -1.75
CA PRO A 116 -9.36 3.53 -0.86
C PRO A 116 -9.36 4.83 -0.05
N VAL A 117 -9.15 4.67 1.25
CA VAL A 117 -8.77 5.72 2.19
C VAL A 117 -7.30 5.51 2.55
N ILE A 118 -6.49 6.56 2.44
CA ILE A 118 -5.06 6.53 2.75
C ILE A 118 -4.79 7.45 3.93
N LEU A 119 -4.32 6.87 5.04
CA LEU A 119 -3.64 7.63 6.09
C LEU A 119 -2.23 7.98 5.59
N VAL A 120 -1.98 9.25 5.35
CA VAL A 120 -0.67 9.81 4.98
C VAL A 120 -0.01 10.31 6.25
N ILE A 121 1.04 9.61 6.72
CA ILE A 121 1.75 9.94 7.94
C ILE A 121 2.92 10.88 7.61
N SER A 122 2.96 12.06 8.24
CA SER A 122 4.08 13.00 8.14
C SER A 122 4.29 13.84 9.41
N SER A 123 5.52 14.30 9.60
CA SER A 123 6.03 15.10 10.72
C SER A 123 6.61 16.46 10.32
N LYS A 124 6.61 16.76 9.00
CA LYS A 124 7.15 18.00 8.44
C LYS A 124 6.06 19.02 8.07
N GLU A 125 4.81 18.58 7.95
CA GLU A 125 3.79 19.25 7.14
C GLU A 125 2.43 19.28 7.86
N ASP A 126 1.81 20.46 7.94
CA ASP A 126 0.49 20.65 8.56
C ASP A 126 -0.69 20.39 7.60
N ASN A 127 -0.45 20.31 6.29
CA ASN A 127 -1.47 20.22 5.25
C ASN A 127 -0.97 19.49 3.99
N LEU A 128 -1.83 18.69 3.33
CA LEU A 128 -1.52 17.94 2.10
C LEU A 128 -1.41 18.80 0.83
N ASP A 129 -1.69 20.11 0.91
CA ASP A 129 -1.45 21.06 -0.18
C ASP A 129 -0.18 21.92 0.02
N ASP A 130 0.37 21.97 1.24
CA ASP A 130 1.53 22.81 1.57
C ASP A 130 2.89 22.09 1.45
N LEU A 131 2.87 20.86 0.92
CA LEU A 131 3.98 19.90 0.69
C LEU A 131 5.06 20.37 -0.31
N LYS A 132 5.37 21.66 -0.32
CA LYS A 132 6.34 22.36 -1.16
C LYS A 132 7.77 21.93 -0.83
N ASN A 133 8.00 21.41 0.37
CA ASN A 133 9.30 20.96 0.87
C ASN A 133 9.53 19.44 0.73
N VAL A 134 8.61 18.72 0.06
CA VAL A 134 8.66 17.26 -0.07
C VAL A 134 9.24 16.85 -1.44
N LYS A 135 10.08 15.80 -1.43
CA LYS A 135 10.77 15.24 -2.62
C LYS A 135 9.81 14.96 -3.78
N ASN A 136 10.28 15.05 -5.03
CA ASN A 136 9.38 15.11 -6.19
C ASN A 136 8.55 13.85 -6.32
N ALA A 137 9.13 12.66 -6.12
CA ALA A 137 8.40 11.39 -6.14
C ALA A 137 7.12 11.41 -5.28
N THR A 138 7.19 11.90 -4.05
CA THR A 138 6.03 11.99 -3.15
C THR A 138 5.01 13.02 -3.66
N ARG A 139 5.47 14.19 -4.10
CA ARG A 139 4.63 15.26 -4.65
C ARG A 139 3.88 14.82 -5.92
N ILE A 140 4.56 14.08 -6.79
CA ILE A 140 3.98 13.48 -8.01
C ILE A 140 2.96 12.41 -7.64
N THR A 141 3.31 11.49 -6.74
CA THR A 141 2.43 10.40 -6.29
C THR A 141 1.16 10.96 -5.63
N LEU A 142 1.26 11.98 -4.79
CA LEU A 142 0.08 12.65 -4.20
C LEU A 142 -0.76 13.41 -5.23
N LYS A 143 -0.12 14.07 -6.21
CA LYS A 143 -0.84 14.65 -7.37
C LYS A 143 -1.59 13.58 -8.16
N TYR A 144 -1.04 12.37 -8.29
CA TYR A 144 -1.70 11.25 -8.95
C TYR A 144 -2.84 10.67 -8.12
N LEU A 145 -2.67 10.46 -6.80
CA LEU A 145 -3.73 10.04 -5.90
C LEU A 145 -4.90 11.04 -5.87
N LYS A 146 -4.61 12.35 -5.98
CA LYS A 146 -5.60 13.42 -6.18
C LYS A 146 -6.27 13.35 -7.56
N LYS A 147 -5.55 13.11 -8.67
CA LYS A 147 -6.16 12.82 -10.00
C LYS A 147 -7.14 11.63 -9.92
N LEU A 148 -6.77 10.60 -9.15
CA LEU A 148 -7.59 9.40 -8.92
C LEU A 148 -8.80 9.66 -8.00
N ASN A 149 -9.03 10.86 -7.48
CA ASN A 149 -10.06 11.17 -6.48
C ASN A 149 -9.98 10.29 -5.21
N THR A 150 -8.77 9.83 -4.83
CA THR A 150 -8.58 8.95 -3.66
C THR A 150 -8.73 9.74 -2.37
N SER A 151 -9.38 9.15 -1.35
CA SER A 151 -9.53 9.81 -0.05
C SER A 151 -8.20 9.82 0.72
N LEU A 152 -7.65 11.02 0.97
CA LEU A 152 -6.39 11.20 1.69
C LEU A 152 -6.64 11.86 3.05
N VAL A 153 -6.13 11.25 4.11
CA VAL A 153 -6.22 11.76 5.49
C VAL A 153 -4.80 11.99 6.02
N LEU A 154 -4.47 13.23 6.38
CA LEU A 154 -3.19 13.55 7.00
C LEU A 154 -3.19 13.09 8.47
N VAL A 155 -2.19 12.32 8.85
CA VAL A 155 -1.94 11.87 10.23
C VAL A 155 -0.64 12.50 10.70
N LYS A 156 -0.75 13.45 11.64
CA LYS A 156 0.43 14.17 12.16
C LYS A 156 1.26 13.24 13.05
N SER A 157 2.55 13.16 12.75
CA SER A 157 3.51 12.34 13.49
C SER A 157 4.62 13.18 14.08
N GLU A 158 5.21 12.71 15.17
CA GLU A 158 6.54 13.15 15.59
C GLU A 158 7.61 12.56 14.67
N LYS A 159 8.67 13.32 14.38
CA LYS A 159 9.72 13.00 13.37
C LYS A 159 10.45 11.66 13.58
N LYS A 160 10.42 11.11 14.78
CA LYS A 160 11.08 9.84 15.13
C LYS A 160 10.12 8.65 15.26
N PHE A 161 8.84 8.84 14.99
CA PHE A 161 7.77 7.88 15.28
C PHE A 161 6.85 7.64 14.06
N GLY A 162 7.30 7.95 12.85
CA GLY A 162 6.51 7.82 11.61
C GLY A 162 6.24 6.37 11.21
N VAL A 163 7.19 5.45 11.48
CA VAL A 163 6.96 4.00 11.31
C VAL A 163 5.96 3.52 12.36
N MET A 164 6.19 3.84 13.64
CA MET A 164 5.26 3.46 14.71
C MET A 164 3.83 3.99 14.42
N THR A 165 3.72 5.26 14.01
CA THR A 165 2.43 5.91 13.71
C THR A 165 1.77 5.29 12.48
N SER A 166 2.50 5.02 11.38
CA SER A 166 1.91 4.39 10.18
C SER A 166 1.46 2.95 10.40
N MET A 167 2.12 2.18 11.25
CA MET A 167 1.69 0.82 11.59
C MET A 167 0.39 0.82 12.41
N ILE A 168 0.36 1.57 13.52
CA ILE A 168 -0.70 1.52 14.53
C ILE A 168 -1.92 2.40 14.18
N SER A 169 -1.75 3.49 13.41
CA SER A 169 -2.85 4.40 13.03
C SER A 169 -4.02 3.71 12.31
N ARG A 170 -3.76 2.58 11.64
CA ARG A 170 -4.78 1.72 11.02
C ARG A 170 -5.79 1.11 12.00
N LEU A 171 -5.53 1.14 13.32
CA LEU A 171 -6.53 0.76 14.33
C LEU A 171 -7.63 1.82 14.50
N PHE A 172 -7.37 3.07 14.10
CA PHE A 172 -8.25 4.21 14.34
C PHE A 172 -9.33 4.40 13.26
N VAL A 173 -9.65 3.36 12.46
CA VAL A 173 -10.72 3.36 11.44
C VAL A 173 -12.03 3.95 11.97
N GLY A 174 -12.38 3.61 13.22
CA GLY A 174 -13.61 4.07 13.89
C GLY A 174 -13.72 5.58 14.10
N ALA A 175 -12.61 6.32 13.98
CA ALA A 175 -12.50 7.76 14.19
C ALA A 175 -12.39 8.59 12.88
N ILE A 176 -12.48 7.95 11.70
CA ILE A 176 -12.45 8.68 10.41
C ILE A 176 -13.84 9.26 10.13
N ASP A 177 -14.01 10.57 10.33
CA ASP A 177 -15.32 11.23 10.42
C ASP A 177 -16.25 11.01 9.23
N PHE A 178 -15.75 11.13 7.99
CA PHE A 178 -16.59 11.08 6.78
C PHE A 178 -17.20 9.70 6.47
N LEU A 179 -16.68 8.63 7.08
CA LEU A 179 -17.20 7.28 6.94
C LEU A 179 -18.46 7.08 7.81
N LYS A 180 -19.46 6.36 7.32
CA LYS A 180 -20.71 6.09 8.04
C LYS A 180 -20.57 4.85 8.92
N ASP A 181 -21.35 4.77 9.99
CA ASP A 181 -21.32 3.66 10.95
C ASP A 181 -21.58 2.28 10.32
N GLU A 182 -22.35 2.27 9.23
CA GLU A 182 -22.74 1.08 8.46
C GLU A 182 -21.83 0.78 7.25
N ASP A 183 -20.84 1.62 6.95
CA ASP A 183 -19.86 1.33 5.89
C ASP A 183 -18.90 0.24 6.34
N PHE A 184 -18.53 -0.66 5.43
CA PHE A 184 -17.66 -1.80 5.71
C PHE A 184 -16.22 -1.47 5.31
N ILE A 185 -15.27 -1.55 6.25
CA ILE A 185 -13.88 -1.20 6.02
C ILE A 185 -12.97 -2.39 6.29
N ILE A 186 -12.12 -2.72 5.30
CA ILE A 186 -10.98 -3.64 5.46
C ILE A 186 -9.68 -2.86 5.64
N THR A 187 -8.79 -3.24 6.55
CA THR A 187 -7.45 -2.65 6.67
C THR A 187 -6.44 -3.42 5.82
N SER A 188 -5.49 -2.74 5.18
CA SER A 188 -4.38 -3.39 4.47
C SER A 188 -3.01 -2.73 4.69
N ASP A 189 -1.93 -3.42 4.30
CA ASP A 189 -0.59 -2.81 4.19
C ASP A 189 -0.55 -1.99 2.89
N SER A 190 0.15 -0.85 2.86
CA SER A 190 0.29 -0.07 1.61
C SER A 190 1.22 -0.73 0.57
N ASP A 191 1.83 -1.87 0.89
CA ASP A 191 2.65 -2.70 -0.02
C ASP A 191 1.95 -3.99 -0.49
N LEU A 192 0.66 -4.15 -0.17
CA LEU A 192 -0.13 -5.33 -0.55
C LEU A 192 -1.05 -5.06 -1.74
N ILE A 193 -0.77 -5.74 -2.86
CA ILE A 193 -1.58 -5.70 -4.07
C ILE A 193 -2.64 -6.82 -4.04
N PRO A 194 -3.95 -6.52 -4.00
CA PRO A 194 -5.01 -7.53 -3.94
C PRO A 194 -5.29 -8.17 -5.31
N ILE A 195 -5.16 -9.50 -5.41
CA ILE A 195 -5.17 -10.20 -6.71
C ILE A 195 -6.59 -10.50 -7.23
N LYS A 196 -7.47 -11.11 -6.42
CA LYS A 196 -8.79 -11.61 -6.88
C LYS A 196 -9.92 -11.19 -5.95
N LYS A 197 -11.09 -10.90 -6.52
CA LYS A 197 -12.28 -10.48 -5.77
C LYS A 197 -12.80 -11.55 -4.80
N SER A 198 -12.79 -12.82 -5.21
CA SER A 198 -13.32 -13.93 -4.42
C SER A 198 -12.61 -14.12 -3.08
N TYR A 199 -11.31 -13.80 -3.02
CA TYR A 199 -10.55 -13.80 -1.77
C TYR A 199 -11.08 -12.79 -0.74
N TYR A 200 -11.77 -11.73 -1.17
CA TYR A 200 -12.27 -10.63 -0.33
C TYR A 200 -13.81 -10.52 -0.31
N GLU A 201 -14.52 -11.58 -0.69
CA GLU A 201 -15.99 -11.64 -0.57
C GLU A 201 -16.45 -11.47 0.89
N ILE A 202 -17.52 -10.71 1.09
CA ILE A 202 -18.10 -10.43 2.41
C ILE A 202 -19.40 -11.23 2.53
N ASN A 203 -19.32 -12.42 3.12
CA ASN A 203 -20.47 -13.33 3.27
C ASN A 203 -21.48 -12.84 4.33
N ASP A 204 -21.06 -11.95 5.22
CA ASP A 204 -21.87 -11.35 6.28
C ASP A 204 -21.29 -9.97 6.63
N ARG A 205 -22.12 -8.91 6.63
CA ARG A 205 -21.68 -7.52 6.86
C ARG A 205 -21.76 -7.08 8.33
N GLU A 206 -22.39 -7.85 9.22
CA GLU A 206 -22.37 -7.61 10.67
C GLU A 206 -21.26 -8.42 11.37
N ALA A 207 -20.62 -9.35 10.65
CA ALA A 207 -19.46 -10.08 11.13
C ALA A 207 -18.17 -9.25 11.09
N VAL A 208 -17.25 -9.58 12.00
CA VAL A 208 -15.84 -9.26 11.85
C VAL A 208 -15.23 -10.29 10.90
N CYS A 209 -15.01 -9.92 9.64
CA CYS A 209 -14.34 -10.76 8.66
C CYS A 209 -12.84 -10.76 8.91
N VAL A 210 -12.27 -11.94 9.12
CA VAL A 210 -10.83 -12.16 9.19
C VAL A 210 -10.43 -13.06 8.04
N TRP A 211 -9.73 -12.49 7.06
CA TRP A 211 -9.12 -13.24 5.98
C TRP A 211 -7.72 -13.69 6.40
N ASN A 212 -7.30 -14.88 5.96
CA ASN A 212 -6.07 -15.53 6.45
C ASN A 212 -6.06 -15.73 7.98
N ALA A 213 -7.21 -16.12 8.56
CA ALA A 213 -7.44 -16.18 10.01
C ALA A 213 -6.60 -17.22 10.79
N PHE A 214 -5.69 -17.93 10.12
CA PHE A 214 -4.91 -19.04 10.66
C PHE A 214 -3.39 -18.90 10.40
N CYS A 215 -2.92 -17.78 9.82
CA CYS A 215 -1.51 -17.58 9.48
C CYS A 215 -0.53 -17.65 10.67
N CYS A 216 -0.99 -17.17 11.82
CA CYS A 216 -0.11 -16.49 12.77
C CYS A 216 -0.17 -17.11 14.18
N GLY A 217 -0.84 -18.26 14.31
CA GLY A 217 -0.89 -19.04 15.54
C GLY A 217 -1.64 -18.35 16.68
N GLN A 218 -1.15 -18.54 17.90
CA GLN A 218 -1.71 -18.00 19.13
C GLN A 218 -0.64 -17.27 19.95
N PHE A 219 -1.05 -16.29 20.74
CA PHE A 219 -0.18 -15.51 21.62
C PHE A 219 -0.80 -15.34 23.01
N LYS A 220 0.05 -15.16 24.04
CA LYS A 220 -0.39 -14.84 25.41
C LYS A 220 -0.26 -13.34 25.66
N HIS A 221 -1.31 -12.72 26.18
CA HIS A 221 -1.39 -11.29 26.46
C HIS A 221 -2.32 -11.05 27.67
N LEU A 222 -1.92 -10.23 28.63
CA LEU A 222 -2.65 -9.98 29.88
C LEU A 222 -3.20 -11.26 30.54
N ASN A 223 -2.34 -12.29 30.60
CA ASN A 223 -2.61 -13.66 31.09
C ASN A 223 -3.66 -14.49 30.34
N ARG A 224 -4.35 -13.95 29.33
CA ARG A 224 -5.22 -14.72 28.40
C ARG A 224 -4.42 -15.19 27.17
N THR A 225 -4.91 -16.23 26.50
CA THR A 225 -4.41 -16.68 25.19
C THR A 225 -5.40 -16.27 24.11
N PHE A 226 -4.90 -15.72 23.01
CA PHE A 226 -5.70 -15.25 21.87
C PHE A 226 -5.16 -15.84 20.56
N ASN A 227 -6.00 -15.95 19.53
CA ASN A 227 -5.52 -16.23 18.17
C ASN A 227 -4.95 -14.96 17.53
N MET A 228 -3.85 -15.05 16.78
CA MET A 228 -3.29 -13.89 16.06
C MET A 228 -3.92 -13.76 14.66
N TYR A 229 -4.47 -12.59 14.39
CA TYR A 229 -5.08 -12.24 13.10
C TYR A 229 -4.23 -11.20 12.34
N PRO A 230 -4.06 -11.36 11.02
CA PRO A 230 -3.21 -10.48 10.23
C PRO A 230 -3.87 -9.12 9.95
N MET A 231 -3.29 -8.04 10.47
CA MET A 231 -3.82 -6.67 10.39
C MET A 231 -4.19 -6.24 8.96
N GLY A 232 -3.39 -6.64 7.97
CA GLY A 232 -3.60 -6.28 6.57
C GLY A 232 -4.76 -6.99 5.85
N HIS A 233 -5.54 -7.80 6.59
CA HIS A 233 -6.58 -8.70 6.08
C HIS A 233 -7.79 -8.84 7.05
N ILE A 234 -8.14 -7.78 7.78
CA ILE A 234 -9.30 -7.75 8.70
C ILE A 234 -10.27 -6.66 8.26
N GLY A 235 -11.57 -6.94 8.26
CA GLY A 235 -12.58 -5.95 7.92
C GLY A 235 -13.92 -6.16 8.62
N MET A 236 -14.58 -5.03 8.91
CA MET A 236 -15.85 -4.95 9.64
C MET A 236 -16.47 -3.56 9.41
N LYS A 237 -17.72 -3.36 9.84
CA LYS A 237 -18.35 -2.02 9.80
C LYS A 237 -17.67 -1.01 10.72
N LYS A 238 -17.71 0.30 10.40
CA LYS A 238 -17.15 1.37 11.24
C LYS A 238 -17.65 1.29 12.70
N LYS A 239 -18.94 0.97 12.92
CA LYS A 239 -19.51 0.77 14.26
C LYS A 239 -18.81 -0.33 15.06
N HIS A 240 -18.34 -1.40 14.40
CA HIS A 240 -17.58 -2.48 15.03
C HIS A 240 -16.12 -2.07 15.24
N TRP A 241 -15.46 -1.43 14.27
CA TRP A 241 -14.11 -0.85 14.46
C TRP A 241 -14.05 0.07 15.69
N ARG A 242 -15.00 1.01 15.82
CA ARG A 242 -15.13 1.89 16.98
C ARG A 242 -15.37 1.11 18.28
N GLY A 243 -16.22 0.08 18.24
CA GLY A 243 -16.53 -0.74 19.41
C GLY A 243 -15.43 -1.72 19.86
N VAL A 244 -14.59 -2.18 18.93
CA VAL A 244 -13.45 -3.09 19.16
C VAL A 244 -12.29 -2.33 19.80
N ILE A 245 -11.87 -1.21 19.20
CA ILE A 245 -10.76 -0.38 19.72
C ILE A 245 -11.22 0.58 20.83
N GLU A 246 -12.53 0.63 21.10
CA GLU A 246 -13.16 1.42 22.18
C GLU A 246 -12.95 2.93 22.00
N LEU A 247 -13.00 3.38 20.74
CA LEU A 247 -12.69 4.75 20.31
C LEU A 247 -13.83 5.73 20.63
N ASN A 248 -13.46 6.86 21.25
CA ASN A 248 -14.28 8.06 21.34
C ASN A 248 -14.52 8.62 19.92
N SER A 249 -15.72 9.14 19.63
CA SER A 249 -16.09 9.65 18.30
C SER A 249 -15.48 11.00 17.91
N THR A 250 -14.41 11.43 18.57
CA THR A 250 -13.75 12.75 18.40
C THR A 250 -12.23 12.65 18.62
N LEU A 251 -11.63 11.46 18.43
CA LEU A 251 -10.22 11.23 18.71
C LEU A 251 -9.36 11.52 17.48
N GLU A 252 -8.53 12.58 17.55
CA GLU A 252 -7.55 12.90 16.53
C GLU A 252 -6.51 11.77 16.38
N ILE A 253 -6.22 11.37 15.15
CA ILE A 253 -5.23 10.33 14.84
C ILE A 253 -3.86 11.00 14.71
N ASN A 254 -3.01 10.83 15.72
CA ASN A 254 -1.64 11.36 15.76
C ASN A 254 -0.70 10.46 16.58
N THR A 255 0.61 10.76 16.63
CA THR A 255 1.59 9.97 17.42
C THR A 255 1.21 9.84 18.89
N LYS A 256 0.62 10.87 19.53
CA LYS A 256 0.21 10.78 20.94
C LYS A 256 -0.88 9.74 21.12
N ALA A 257 -1.94 9.78 20.31
CA ALA A 257 -3.02 8.79 20.36
C ALA A 257 -2.51 7.36 20.10
N VAL A 258 -1.59 7.18 19.15
CA VAL A 258 -0.91 5.90 18.89
C VAL A 258 -0.10 5.43 20.09
N ALA A 259 0.73 6.30 20.68
CA ALA A 259 1.57 5.95 21.81
C ALA A 259 0.75 5.63 23.07
N ASP A 260 -0.36 6.34 23.29
CA ASP A 260 -1.27 6.08 24.41
C ASP A 260 -2.03 4.76 24.26
N LEU A 261 -2.45 4.40 23.03
CA LEU A 261 -3.04 3.07 22.75
C LEU A 261 -2.01 1.93 22.97
N LEU A 262 -0.74 2.15 22.61
CA LEU A 262 0.34 1.22 22.90
C LEU A 262 0.55 1.06 24.42
N ARG A 263 0.58 2.16 25.18
CA ARG A 263 0.71 2.17 26.66
C ARG A 263 -0.48 1.54 27.39
N ALA A 264 -1.69 1.70 26.86
CA ALA A 264 -2.89 1.07 27.41
C ALA A 264 -2.92 -0.45 27.18
N SER A 265 -2.14 -0.95 26.20
CA SER A 265 -2.11 -2.35 25.81
C SER A 265 -0.84 -3.08 26.27
N PHE A 266 0.26 -2.36 26.47
CA PHE A 266 1.59 -2.89 26.79
C PHE A 266 2.33 -2.03 27.81
N ASP A 267 3.39 -2.59 28.38
CA ASP A 267 4.41 -1.78 29.05
C ASP A 267 5.08 -0.77 28.09
N GLN A 268 5.60 0.32 28.67
CA GLN A 268 6.23 1.45 27.96
C GLN A 268 7.33 1.02 26.95
N SER A 269 7.96 -0.15 27.09
CA SER A 269 9.05 -0.59 26.19
C SER A 269 8.60 -0.92 24.76
N VAL A 270 7.29 -0.93 24.49
CA VAL A 270 6.72 -1.10 23.13
C VAL A 270 6.52 0.25 22.41
N VAL A 271 6.63 1.39 23.09
CA VAL A 271 6.71 2.71 22.43
C VAL A 271 8.17 2.98 22.07
N LYS A 272 8.49 3.08 20.78
CA LYS A 272 9.88 3.12 20.28
C LYS A 272 10.09 4.11 19.14
N GLU A 273 11.25 4.76 19.13
CA GLU A 273 11.70 5.53 17.96
C GLU A 273 11.90 4.58 16.77
N ASP A 274 11.60 5.01 15.55
CA ASP A 274 11.56 4.18 14.33
C ASP A 274 12.84 3.35 14.11
N LYS A 275 14.01 3.93 14.39
CA LYS A 275 15.34 3.27 14.31
C LYS A 275 15.53 2.10 15.29
N GLN A 276 14.65 1.97 16.28
CA GLN A 276 14.67 0.90 17.30
C GLN A 276 13.66 -0.23 16.97
N ILE A 277 12.85 -0.06 15.92
CA ILE A 277 11.79 -1.01 15.53
C ILE A 277 12.38 -2.07 14.58
N ALA A 278 13.02 -3.09 15.17
CA ALA A 278 13.48 -4.26 14.42
C ALA A 278 12.32 -5.19 14.02
N ARG A 279 12.42 -5.83 12.84
CA ARG A 279 11.46 -6.87 12.40
C ARG A 279 11.39 -8.00 13.43
N GLY A 280 10.17 -8.33 13.88
CA GLY A 280 9.95 -9.35 14.91
C GLY A 280 10.14 -8.88 16.36
N ASP A 281 10.45 -7.59 16.60
CA ASP A 281 10.25 -7.00 17.92
C ASP A 281 8.75 -6.88 18.26
N ARG A 282 8.38 -6.82 19.56
CA ARG A 282 6.98 -6.65 20.01
C ARG A 282 6.28 -5.46 19.34
N THR A 283 7.02 -4.40 19.07
CA THR A 283 6.53 -3.19 18.38
C THR A 283 6.12 -3.47 16.93
N TRP A 284 6.81 -4.38 16.24
CA TRP A 284 6.62 -4.69 14.81
C TRP A 284 5.29 -5.40 14.50
N TYR A 285 4.62 -5.98 15.50
CA TYR A 285 3.32 -6.64 15.35
C TYR A 285 2.33 -6.22 16.47
N ALA A 286 2.57 -5.04 17.05
CA ALA A 286 1.74 -4.49 18.12
C ALA A 286 0.30 -4.20 17.65
N ASP A 287 0.11 -3.78 16.40
CA ASP A 287 -1.22 -3.62 15.79
C ASP A 287 -1.99 -4.95 15.74
N GLN A 288 -1.34 -6.03 15.31
CA GLN A 288 -1.93 -7.38 15.24
C GLN A 288 -2.32 -7.89 16.62
N VAL A 289 -1.47 -7.71 17.64
CA VAL A 289 -1.74 -8.15 19.02
C VAL A 289 -2.86 -7.35 19.68
N ILE A 290 -2.87 -6.02 19.51
CA ILE A 290 -3.96 -5.16 20.03
C ILE A 290 -5.27 -5.54 19.36
N LEU A 291 -5.32 -5.55 18.02
CA LEU A 291 -6.57 -5.79 17.30
C LEU A 291 -7.11 -7.20 17.57
N SER A 292 -6.26 -8.23 17.58
CA SER A 292 -6.73 -9.61 17.75
C SER A 292 -7.31 -9.85 19.15
N SER A 293 -6.64 -9.35 20.20
CA SER A 293 -7.14 -9.47 21.57
C SER A 293 -8.42 -8.65 21.79
N LYS A 294 -8.49 -7.42 21.25
CA LYS A 294 -9.69 -6.58 21.27
C LYS A 294 -10.87 -7.19 20.50
N ILE A 295 -10.63 -7.83 19.35
CA ILE A 295 -11.67 -8.54 18.57
C ILE A 295 -12.27 -9.69 19.40
N GLU A 296 -11.44 -10.55 19.99
CA GLU A 296 -11.95 -11.70 20.74
C GLU A 296 -12.69 -11.27 22.02
N ILE A 297 -12.25 -10.20 22.71
CA ILE A 297 -13.00 -9.60 23.82
C ILE A 297 -14.31 -8.97 23.34
N TYR A 298 -14.33 -8.27 22.21
CA TYR A 298 -15.53 -7.62 21.68
C TYR A 298 -16.61 -8.62 21.21
N VAL A 299 -16.18 -9.77 20.69
CA VAL A 299 -17.08 -10.84 20.24
C VAL A 299 -17.53 -11.71 21.41
N ASN A 300 -16.61 -12.20 22.25
CA ASN A 300 -16.94 -13.16 23.30
C ASN A 300 -17.51 -12.47 24.55
N ASP A 301 -16.81 -11.48 25.11
CA ASP A 301 -17.15 -10.88 26.40
C ASP A 301 -18.30 -9.84 26.28
N LYS A 302 -18.63 -9.39 25.06
CA LYS A 302 -19.68 -8.38 24.80
C LYS A 302 -20.80 -8.84 23.84
N SER A 303 -20.65 -9.97 23.14
CA SER A 303 -21.63 -10.51 22.17
C SER A 303 -22.10 -9.53 21.07
N LYS A 304 -21.27 -8.54 20.68
CA LYS A 304 -21.68 -7.43 19.78
C LYS A 304 -21.53 -7.71 18.29
N ALA A 305 -20.84 -8.78 17.92
CA ALA A 305 -20.63 -9.26 16.56
C ALA A 305 -20.22 -10.74 16.61
N LYS A 306 -20.05 -11.38 15.45
CA LYS A 306 -19.44 -12.72 15.30
C LYS A 306 -18.18 -12.63 14.43
N ILE A 307 -17.21 -13.54 14.60
CA ILE A 307 -16.04 -13.61 13.70
C ILE A 307 -16.37 -14.51 12.50
N SER A 308 -16.23 -13.99 11.29
CA SER A 308 -16.21 -14.78 10.05
C SER A 308 -14.76 -15.06 9.67
N LYS A 309 -14.25 -16.24 10.05
CA LYS A 309 -12.88 -16.68 9.75
C LYS A 309 -12.82 -17.29 8.34
N LYS A 310 -11.92 -16.79 7.50
CA LYS A 310 -11.65 -17.34 6.16
C LYS A 310 -10.22 -17.86 6.07
N ASN A 311 -10.09 -19.05 5.48
CA ASN A 311 -8.80 -19.62 5.07
C ASN A 311 -8.11 -18.70 4.06
N TYR A 312 -6.78 -18.76 4.03
CA TYR A 312 -6.02 -18.10 2.97
C TYR A 312 -6.16 -18.90 1.67
N GLN A 313 -6.51 -18.22 0.58
CA GLN A 313 -6.73 -18.82 -0.73
C GLN A 313 -5.87 -18.19 -1.84
N GLY A 314 -5.06 -17.18 -1.51
CA GLY A 314 -4.27 -16.39 -2.45
C GLY A 314 -2.77 -16.59 -2.34
N THR A 315 -2.06 -15.91 -3.24
CA THR A 315 -0.62 -15.64 -3.12
C THR A 315 -0.46 -14.22 -2.55
N ARG A 316 0.50 -13.98 -1.66
CA ARG A 316 0.86 -12.61 -1.24
C ARG A 316 1.79 -12.07 -2.29
N LEU A 317 1.34 -11.18 -3.17
CA LEU A 317 2.29 -10.36 -3.91
C LEU A 317 2.86 -9.33 -2.95
N ASP A 318 4.15 -9.48 -2.68
CA ASP A 318 4.97 -8.55 -1.92
C ASP A 318 6.31 -8.33 -2.63
N ARG A 319 7.10 -7.41 -2.08
CA ARG A 319 8.44 -7.03 -2.56
C ARG A 319 9.50 -8.16 -2.58
N ILE A 320 9.20 -9.37 -2.08
CA ILE A 320 10.10 -10.53 -2.16
C ILE A 320 9.87 -11.29 -3.47
N HIS A 321 8.68 -11.15 -4.07
CA HIS A 321 8.39 -11.68 -5.39
C HIS A 321 9.23 -10.93 -6.42
N SER A 322 9.90 -11.65 -7.32
CA SER A 322 10.76 -11.03 -8.32
C SER A 322 9.96 -10.04 -9.16
N ILE A 323 10.62 -9.00 -9.66
CA ILE A 323 9.93 -7.94 -10.40
C ILE A 323 9.29 -8.44 -11.71
N ILE A 324 9.70 -9.63 -12.17
CA ILE A 324 9.08 -10.43 -13.23
C ILE A 324 7.73 -11.02 -12.78
N ILE A 325 7.64 -11.63 -11.59
CA ILE A 325 6.36 -12.14 -11.05
C ILE A 325 5.41 -10.98 -10.77
N ILE A 326 5.94 -9.89 -10.20
CA ILE A 326 5.22 -8.65 -9.98
C ILE A 326 4.68 -8.11 -11.31
N SER A 327 5.48 -8.05 -12.38
CA SER A 327 5.04 -7.54 -13.69
C SER A 327 4.07 -8.44 -14.46
N GLN A 328 4.24 -9.76 -14.37
CA GLN A 328 3.26 -10.72 -14.89
C GLN A 328 1.92 -10.58 -14.13
N SER A 329 1.98 -10.27 -12.84
CA SER A 329 0.80 -10.00 -12.03
C SER A 329 0.19 -8.63 -12.31
N TYR A 330 0.99 -7.59 -12.59
CA TYR A 330 0.52 -6.30 -13.11
C TYR A 330 -0.27 -6.50 -14.40
N ALA A 331 0.29 -7.21 -15.37
CA ALA A 331 -0.41 -7.55 -16.60
C ALA A 331 -1.75 -8.24 -16.32
N ALA A 332 -1.76 -9.28 -15.48
CA ALA A 332 -3.00 -9.97 -15.10
C ALA A 332 -4.02 -9.04 -14.43
N ILE A 333 -3.60 -8.16 -13.50
CA ILE A 333 -4.46 -7.22 -12.77
C ILE A 333 -5.05 -6.15 -13.69
N ILE A 334 -4.26 -5.64 -14.63
CA ILE A 334 -4.66 -4.64 -15.63
C ILE A 334 -5.65 -5.24 -16.63
N PHE A 335 -5.42 -6.47 -17.09
CA PHE A 335 -6.27 -7.12 -18.11
C PHE A 335 -7.55 -7.78 -17.57
N ASP A 336 -7.74 -7.89 -16.25
CA ASP A 336 -8.90 -8.56 -15.62
C ASP A 336 -10.19 -7.68 -15.58
N LYS A 337 -10.12 -6.40 -15.99
CA LYS A 337 -11.29 -5.49 -16.01
C LYS A 337 -11.31 -4.33 -17.00
N LEU A 338 -10.21 -4.00 -17.68
CA LEU A 338 -10.10 -2.76 -18.44
C LEU A 338 -10.55 -2.91 -19.91
N ASP A 339 -11.86 -2.99 -20.15
CA ASP A 339 -12.42 -2.95 -21.52
C ASP A 339 -12.19 -1.60 -22.24
N ASP A 340 -11.96 -0.49 -21.50
CA ASP A 340 -11.57 0.80 -22.11
C ASP A 340 -10.05 0.94 -22.25
N ASN A 341 -9.58 0.74 -23.48
CA ASN A 341 -8.18 0.92 -23.87
C ASN A 341 -7.61 2.32 -23.61
N LYS A 342 -8.42 3.39 -23.46
CA LYS A 342 -7.89 4.74 -23.19
C LYS A 342 -7.36 4.90 -21.77
N GLN A 343 -8.06 4.36 -20.78
CA GLN A 343 -7.63 4.46 -19.38
C GLN A 343 -6.35 3.62 -19.13
N GLN A 344 -6.22 2.48 -19.81
CA GLN A 344 -4.99 1.67 -19.78
C GLN A 344 -3.75 2.46 -20.19
N ILE A 345 -3.82 3.20 -21.30
CA ILE A 345 -2.67 3.95 -21.85
C ILE A 345 -2.27 5.06 -20.89
N LEU A 346 -3.24 5.86 -20.42
CA LEU A 346 -2.97 6.95 -19.48
C LEU A 346 -2.36 6.45 -18.17
N LEU A 347 -2.83 5.29 -17.66
CA LEU A 347 -2.26 4.67 -16.47
C LEU A 347 -0.81 4.23 -16.68
N LEU A 348 -0.50 3.58 -17.82
CA LEU A 348 0.87 3.15 -18.13
C LEU A 348 1.81 4.31 -18.42
N ASP A 349 1.38 5.33 -19.17
CA ASP A 349 2.20 6.49 -19.50
C ASP A 349 2.51 7.33 -18.24
N ASP A 350 1.51 7.59 -17.37
CA ASP A 350 1.78 8.23 -16.07
C ASP A 350 2.66 7.34 -15.17
N LEU A 351 2.45 6.02 -15.10
CA LEU A 351 3.33 5.11 -14.34
C LEU A 351 4.78 5.13 -14.84
N LYS A 352 4.99 5.10 -16.16
CA LYS A 352 6.31 5.21 -16.78
C LYS A 352 6.98 6.55 -16.41
N ASN A 353 6.25 7.66 -16.49
CA ASN A 353 6.75 8.98 -16.08
C ASN A 353 7.18 9.01 -14.60
N ILE A 354 6.45 8.35 -13.69
CA ILE A 354 6.84 8.32 -12.27
C ILE A 354 8.10 7.46 -12.06
N ILE A 355 8.23 6.32 -12.76
CA ILE A 355 9.43 5.47 -12.72
C ILE A 355 10.66 6.22 -13.24
N GLU A 356 10.54 6.91 -14.39
CA GLU A 356 11.63 7.70 -14.97
C GLU A 356 12.04 8.87 -14.08
N LEU A 357 11.07 9.57 -13.47
CA LEU A 357 11.35 10.66 -12.53
C LEU A 357 12.01 10.15 -11.23
N GLN A 358 11.68 8.95 -10.76
CA GLN A 358 12.42 8.33 -9.65
C GLN A 358 13.83 7.92 -10.05
N ALA A 359 14.02 7.26 -11.20
CA ALA A 359 15.35 6.87 -11.67
C ALA A 359 16.30 8.07 -11.72
N ASN A 360 15.81 9.22 -12.21
CA ASN A 360 16.55 10.48 -12.25
C ASN A 360 16.76 11.12 -10.85
N GLU A 361 15.80 11.03 -9.91
CA GLU A 361 16.05 11.46 -8.52
C GLU A 361 17.09 10.58 -7.81
N PHE A 362 17.22 9.30 -8.15
CA PHE A 362 18.22 8.40 -7.57
C PHE A 362 19.62 8.58 -8.17
N THR A 363 19.78 8.75 -9.50
CA THR A 363 21.10 9.02 -10.10
C THR A 363 21.73 10.30 -9.54
N ASN A 364 20.91 11.32 -9.27
CA ASN A 364 21.37 12.62 -8.77
C ASN A 364 21.72 12.62 -7.27
N LEU A 365 21.59 11.48 -6.57
CA LEU A 365 21.98 11.32 -5.17
C LEU A 365 23.37 10.68 -5.00
N ASP A 366 23.88 9.95 -6.01
CA ASP A 366 25.19 9.29 -5.95
C ASP A 366 26.36 10.18 -6.38
N GLU A 367 26.15 11.24 -7.18
CA GLU A 367 27.22 12.09 -7.73
C GLU A 367 28.13 12.76 -6.67
N THR A 368 27.71 12.81 -5.40
CA THR A 368 28.54 13.31 -4.30
C THR A 368 29.39 12.25 -3.59
N THR A 369 29.34 10.97 -4.00
CA THR A 369 29.99 9.87 -3.25
C THR A 369 30.58 8.76 -4.14
N ILE A 370 31.91 8.81 -4.32
CA ILE A 370 32.80 7.75 -4.85
C ILE A 370 32.87 7.61 -6.40
N GLU A 371 34.08 7.25 -6.86
CA GLU A 371 34.52 7.19 -8.26
C GLU A 371 33.73 6.16 -9.11
N THR A 372 33.13 6.60 -10.23
CA THR A 372 32.14 5.80 -10.99
C THR A 372 32.23 5.97 -12.52
N GLU A 373 33.39 5.69 -13.14
CA GLU A 373 33.47 5.57 -14.61
C GLU A 373 32.66 4.35 -15.14
N THR A 374 32.60 3.26 -14.38
CA THR A 374 32.00 1.98 -14.82
C THR A 374 30.47 1.95 -14.82
N ASN A 375 29.81 2.55 -13.81
CA ASN A 375 28.34 2.57 -13.74
C ASN A 375 27.73 3.44 -14.84
N THR A 376 28.37 4.57 -15.14
CA THR A 376 27.93 5.55 -16.13
C THR A 376 27.92 4.96 -17.54
N GLU A 377 28.94 4.18 -17.92
CA GLU A 377 28.97 3.49 -19.22
C GLU A 377 27.87 2.41 -19.33
N VAL A 378 27.58 1.68 -18.25
CA VAL A 378 26.53 0.65 -18.23
C VAL A 378 25.13 1.27 -18.38
N VAL A 379 24.82 2.34 -17.66
CA VAL A 379 23.54 3.05 -17.76
C VAL A 379 23.37 3.69 -19.15
N SER A 380 24.41 4.38 -19.65
CA SER A 380 24.43 4.95 -20.99
C SER A 380 24.24 3.90 -22.09
N THR A 381 24.87 2.72 -21.95
CA THR A 381 24.70 1.58 -22.86
C THR A 381 23.28 1.02 -22.80
N ALA A 382 22.67 0.91 -21.62
CA ALA A 382 21.30 0.43 -21.46
C ALA A 382 20.26 1.38 -22.08
N ILE A 383 20.42 2.70 -21.87
CA ILE A 383 19.59 3.73 -22.49
C ILE A 383 19.75 3.67 -24.02
N THR A 384 20.97 3.67 -24.52
CA THR A 384 21.28 3.61 -25.97
C THR A 384 20.69 2.35 -26.63
N ALA A 385 20.83 1.18 -25.99
CA ALA A 385 20.24 -0.06 -26.49
C ALA A 385 18.71 0.00 -26.55
N THR A 386 18.08 0.61 -25.53
CA THR A 386 16.63 0.83 -25.48
C THR A 386 16.17 1.78 -26.58
N THR A 387 16.86 2.91 -26.80
CA THR A 387 16.57 3.85 -27.90
C THR A 387 16.67 3.19 -29.29
N ILE A 388 17.66 2.31 -29.50
CA ILE A 388 17.82 1.55 -30.75
C ILE A 388 16.66 0.55 -30.94
N GLN A 389 16.21 -0.12 -29.88
CA GLN A 389 15.04 -1.00 -29.93
C GLN A 389 13.74 -0.23 -30.21
N ILE A 390 13.54 0.94 -29.59
CA ILE A 390 12.40 1.83 -29.87
C ILE A 390 12.41 2.27 -31.36
N THR A 391 13.55 2.73 -31.87
CA THR A 391 13.68 3.22 -33.26
C THR A 391 13.44 2.11 -34.29
N SER A 392 13.95 0.90 -34.03
CA SER A 392 13.74 -0.25 -34.91
C SER A 392 12.32 -0.81 -34.85
N ALA A 393 11.66 -0.77 -33.67
CA ALA A 393 10.24 -1.11 -33.55
C ALA A 393 9.35 -0.09 -34.29
N GLN A 394 9.66 1.20 -34.21
CA GLN A 394 8.92 2.27 -34.90
C GLN A 394 9.05 2.19 -36.42
N THR A 395 10.26 1.99 -36.96
CA THR A 395 10.46 1.79 -38.40
C THR A 395 9.81 0.49 -38.91
N THR A 396 9.87 -0.59 -38.13
CA THR A 396 9.15 -1.85 -38.44
C THR A 396 7.62 -1.68 -38.43
N SER A 397 7.10 -0.76 -37.62
CA SER A 397 5.67 -0.39 -37.59
C SER A 397 5.28 0.43 -38.82
N GLN A 398 6.06 1.45 -39.17
CA GLN A 398 5.84 2.27 -40.37
C GLN A 398 5.88 1.41 -41.64
N ALA A 399 6.87 0.52 -41.77
CA ALA A 399 6.98 -0.44 -42.88
C ALA A 399 5.81 -1.45 -42.97
N LYS A 400 5.00 -1.61 -41.91
CA LYS A 400 3.80 -2.46 -41.89
C LYS A 400 2.49 -1.69 -42.04
N THR A 401 2.51 -0.36 -42.06
CA THR A 401 1.32 0.51 -42.18
C THR A 401 0.79 0.58 -43.62
N GLN A 402 0.80 -0.56 -44.33
CA GLN A 402 0.36 -0.71 -45.72
C GLN A 402 -0.36 -2.04 -46.00
N SER A 403 -0.96 -2.68 -44.97
CA SER A 403 -1.91 -3.79 -45.17
C SER A 403 -3.01 -3.86 -44.10
N THR A 404 -4.22 -3.52 -44.53
CA THR A 404 -5.56 -4.02 -44.14
C THR A 404 -5.95 -4.18 -42.64
N LYS A 405 -7.20 -3.74 -42.33
CA LYS A 405 -7.82 -3.52 -41.01
C LYS A 405 -7.70 -4.59 -39.91
N ASN A 406 -7.26 -5.82 -40.16
CA ASN A 406 -7.10 -6.84 -39.10
C ASN A 406 -5.81 -6.67 -38.27
N GLN A 407 -4.87 -5.79 -38.67
CA GLN A 407 -3.62 -5.59 -37.93
C GLN A 407 -3.76 -4.75 -36.64
N THR A 408 -4.83 -3.99 -36.44
CA THR A 408 -4.94 -2.99 -35.36
C THR A 408 -4.78 -3.62 -33.97
N ASN A 409 -5.50 -4.71 -33.67
CA ASN A 409 -5.37 -5.42 -32.39
C ASN A 409 -3.97 -6.01 -32.18
N THR A 410 -3.28 -6.44 -33.23
CA THR A 410 -1.94 -7.04 -33.14
C THR A 410 -0.87 -5.97 -32.96
N ALA A 411 -0.95 -4.86 -33.69
CA ALA A 411 -0.06 -3.71 -33.54
C ALA A 411 -0.25 -3.02 -32.18
N PHE A 412 -1.49 -2.92 -31.70
CA PHE A 412 -1.80 -2.43 -30.35
C PHE A 412 -1.15 -3.33 -29.30
N LYS A 413 -1.36 -4.66 -29.36
CA LYS A 413 -0.72 -5.62 -28.46
C LYS A 413 0.81 -5.54 -28.50
N LEU A 414 1.45 -5.40 -29.67
CA LEU A 414 2.92 -5.22 -29.75
C LEU A 414 3.38 -3.91 -29.10
N LYS A 415 2.72 -2.77 -29.36
CA LYS A 415 3.10 -1.49 -28.75
C LYS A 415 2.93 -1.52 -27.23
N TYR A 416 1.86 -2.17 -26.75
CA TYR A 416 1.60 -2.39 -25.34
C TYR A 416 2.68 -3.29 -24.69
N PHE A 417 3.06 -4.38 -25.37
CA PHE A 417 4.12 -5.28 -24.91
C PHE A 417 5.50 -4.59 -24.89
N SER A 418 5.78 -3.66 -25.81
CA SER A 418 6.99 -2.81 -25.77
C SER A 418 7.00 -1.90 -24.55
N CYS A 419 5.92 -1.13 -24.32
CA CYS A 419 5.83 -0.23 -23.17
C CYS A 419 5.89 -0.99 -21.83
N LEU A 420 5.22 -2.14 -21.74
CA LEU A 420 5.33 -3.02 -20.58
C LEU A 420 6.75 -3.58 -20.43
N PHE A 421 7.41 -4.01 -21.51
CA PHE A 421 8.81 -4.47 -21.46
C PHE A 421 9.76 -3.37 -21.00
N GLU A 422 9.61 -2.13 -21.49
CA GLU A 422 10.37 -0.96 -21.05
C GLU A 422 10.16 -0.67 -19.56
N ILE A 423 8.90 -0.59 -19.08
CA ILE A 423 8.56 -0.39 -17.66
C ILE A 423 9.21 -1.48 -16.78
N VAL A 424 9.11 -2.74 -17.19
CA VAL A 424 9.65 -3.89 -16.45
C VAL A 424 11.18 -3.91 -16.48
N PHE A 425 11.80 -3.58 -17.61
CA PHE A 425 13.26 -3.54 -17.75
C PHE A 425 13.88 -2.40 -16.93
N SER A 426 13.26 -1.22 -16.93
CA SER A 426 13.65 -0.11 -16.04
C SER A 426 13.50 -0.48 -14.57
N LEU A 427 12.42 -1.17 -14.19
CA LEU A 427 12.23 -1.67 -12.82
C LEU A 427 13.23 -2.78 -12.43
N ILE A 428 13.65 -3.65 -13.36
CA ILE A 428 14.75 -4.62 -13.16
C ILE A 428 16.06 -3.88 -12.88
N LEU A 429 16.44 -2.92 -13.74
CA LEU A 429 17.69 -2.14 -13.57
C LEU A 429 17.69 -1.36 -12.25
N PHE A 430 16.58 -0.72 -11.92
CA PHE A 430 16.38 0.03 -10.68
C PHE A 430 16.56 -0.85 -9.43
N THR A 431 15.92 -2.03 -9.40
CA THR A 431 16.04 -2.96 -8.27
C THR A 431 17.39 -3.68 -8.19
N TYR A 432 18.06 -3.88 -9.32
CA TYR A 432 19.42 -4.43 -9.37
C TYR A 432 20.42 -3.47 -8.74
N ASN A 433 20.41 -2.19 -9.14
CA ASN A 433 21.31 -1.16 -8.60
C ASN A 433 21.06 -0.91 -7.10
N MET A 434 19.81 -1.06 -6.63
CA MET A 434 19.43 -0.97 -5.21
C MET A 434 19.81 -2.22 -4.36
N SER A 435 20.54 -3.19 -4.92
CA SER A 435 20.88 -4.47 -4.27
C SER A 435 22.37 -4.79 -4.19
N GLY A 436 23.23 -3.85 -4.61
CA GLY A 436 24.64 -3.78 -4.23
C GLY A 436 24.84 -3.02 -2.92
#